data_AF-A0A7J4VC28-F1
#
_entry.id   AF-A0A7J4VC28-F1
#
_cell.length_a   1.000
_cell.length_b   1.000
_cell.length_c   1.000
_cell.angle_alpha   90.00
_cell.angle_beta   90.00
_cell.angle_gamma   90.00
#
_symmetry.space_group_name_H-M   'P 1'
#
loop_
_entity.id
_entity.type
_entity.pdbx_description
1 polymer ?
#
loop_
_entity_poly.entity_id
_entity_poly.type
_entity_poly.pdbx_seq_one_letter_code
_entity_poly.pdbx_strand_id
1 'polypeptide(L)'
;MRYLPIIILAIAPTVFGQDLLERGKDLFRQAETSDTVQVELYQEAAALLEEYIKTDSLNSEAHYFLGYAYDRISLPTMDYLQVLDMGYLRKAVDHFLRSIKLSPEYKGESWHLSAYSKIISIWGTAALTYILNDKPDSARICFRQLMKNGVISSTYFDYGENLLRSVPQNAIVISDDELETFLVYYLQLMDGMRKDVTLVHAGFLNSPAYVRLVRSKYIMGQYNIGMEMDDEDAAKLRPEVMKPKKRVLEIPITVLDKYNVDSRERFPKLEYTFPPKPEERTDTASFVVNPSEQVILDIIHKTKWLRDITFTLTYQGRVRSVFSPYLRSEGLAYRLLPYNTAHLGQSINTELIEVLLSPPADYFDETANFGMPYDFSSINTDEVVLDRSLYTLIDNYSSLYFDLADSYLLMDNKQQAKRVMIYFDMNLKPGELIRNYATVYRAALLYERTGELHDFNRLGVIAEKLALSQVKAEPFSYNDAANPYDMLLDYYIKTAQMDKLVKMLQDLVALYPDNADLKEKLAAVQPK
;
A
#
# COMPACT_ATOMS: atom_id res chain seq x y z
N MET A 1 16.09 -44.45 57.68
CA MET A 1 14.86 -44.03 56.97
C MET A 1 15.05 -42.59 56.51
N ARG A 2 15.23 -42.37 55.20
CA ARG A 2 15.20 -41.04 54.58
C ARG A 2 13.73 -40.69 54.31
N TYR A 3 13.26 -39.57 54.82
CA TYR A 3 12.01 -38.98 54.38
C TYR A 3 12.31 -38.09 53.17
N LEU A 4 11.76 -38.44 52.01
CA LEU A 4 11.72 -37.57 50.82
C LEU A 4 10.73 -36.43 51.10
N PRO A 5 11.07 -35.16 50.90
CA PRO A 5 10.07 -34.12 50.75
C PRO A 5 9.53 -34.18 49.31
N ILE A 6 8.21 -34.29 49.20
CA ILE A 6 7.47 -34.12 47.96
C ILE A 6 7.64 -32.66 47.53
N ILE A 7 8.38 -32.43 46.44
CA ILE A 7 8.40 -31.15 45.74
C ILE A 7 7.07 -31.05 44.99
N ILE A 8 6.11 -30.32 45.54
CA ILE A 8 4.97 -29.83 44.77
C ILE A 8 5.54 -28.74 43.87
N LEU A 9 5.74 -29.06 42.60
CA LEU A 9 6.02 -28.09 41.56
C LEU A 9 4.77 -27.22 41.42
N ALA A 10 4.76 -26.05 42.07
CA ALA A 10 3.78 -25.03 41.79
C ALA A 10 4.04 -24.52 40.37
N ILE A 11 3.32 -25.07 39.39
CA ILE A 11 3.26 -24.48 38.06
C ILE A 11 2.58 -23.13 38.25
N ALA A 12 3.35 -22.05 38.13
CA ALA A 12 2.84 -20.70 38.31
C ALA A 12 1.67 -20.44 37.34
N PRO A 13 0.59 -19.76 37.77
CA PRO A 13 -0.56 -19.45 36.92
C PRO A 13 -0.20 -18.67 35.64
N THR A 14 1.00 -18.08 35.58
CA THR A 14 1.57 -17.44 34.39
C THR A 14 1.82 -18.41 33.24
N VAL A 15 2.16 -19.68 33.51
CA VAL A 15 2.47 -20.68 32.46
C VAL A 15 1.20 -21.19 31.78
N PHE A 16 0.10 -21.38 32.53
CA PHE A 16 -1.17 -21.81 31.97
C PHE A 16 -1.87 -20.73 31.14
N GLY A 17 -1.79 -19.47 31.56
CA GLY A 17 -2.33 -18.36 30.76
C GLY A 17 -1.60 -18.22 29.43
N GLN A 18 -0.27 -18.32 29.43
CA GLN A 18 0.51 -18.17 28.20
C GLN A 18 0.23 -19.27 27.16
N ASP A 19 -0.10 -20.50 27.60
CA ASP A 19 -0.58 -21.58 26.72
C ASP A 19 -1.88 -21.21 25.98
N LEU A 20 -2.82 -20.56 26.66
CA LEU A 20 -4.10 -20.14 26.05
C LEU A 20 -3.90 -19.06 24.98
N LEU A 21 -3.02 -18.09 25.24
CA LEU A 21 -2.70 -17.03 24.27
C LEU A 21 -2.10 -17.62 23.00
N GLU A 22 -1.06 -18.44 23.12
CA GLU A 22 -0.40 -19.03 21.94
C GLU A 22 -1.34 -19.97 21.18
N ARG A 23 -2.13 -20.81 21.86
CA ARG A 23 -3.12 -21.67 21.18
C ARG A 23 -4.21 -20.87 20.47
N GLY A 24 -4.67 -19.76 21.06
CA GLY A 24 -5.62 -18.86 20.41
C GLY A 24 -5.03 -18.24 19.13
N LYS A 25 -3.77 -17.81 19.19
CA LYS A 25 -3.03 -17.30 18.02
C LYS A 25 -2.80 -18.37 16.96
N ASP A 26 -2.45 -19.59 17.37
CA ASP A 26 -2.22 -20.71 16.45
C ASP A 26 -3.49 -21.07 15.67
N LEU A 27 -4.65 -21.17 16.36
CA LEU A 27 -5.94 -21.38 15.70
C LEU A 27 -6.30 -20.25 14.74
N PHE A 28 -6.04 -19.00 15.14
CA PHE A 28 -6.23 -17.85 14.28
C PHE A 28 -5.37 -17.94 13.00
N ARG A 29 -4.07 -18.26 13.12
CA ARG A 29 -3.19 -18.44 11.95
C ARG A 29 -3.62 -19.62 11.08
N GLN A 30 -4.03 -20.73 11.69
CA GLN A 30 -4.57 -21.87 10.98
C GLN A 30 -5.81 -21.47 10.14
N ALA A 31 -6.68 -20.64 10.70
CA ALA A 31 -7.84 -20.13 9.98
C ALA A 31 -7.46 -19.18 8.82
N GLU A 32 -6.53 -18.24 9.03
CA GLU A 32 -6.12 -17.29 7.99
C GLU A 32 -5.31 -17.94 6.85
N THR A 33 -4.59 -19.02 7.13
CA THR A 33 -3.80 -19.75 6.14
C THR A 33 -4.58 -20.85 5.39
N SER A 34 -5.87 -21.03 5.71
CA SER A 34 -6.71 -22.02 5.06
C SER A 34 -7.16 -21.57 3.67
N ASP A 35 -7.23 -22.51 2.73
CA ASP A 35 -7.76 -22.28 1.37
C ASP A 35 -9.27 -21.95 1.36
N THR A 36 -9.96 -22.18 2.48
CA THR A 36 -11.40 -21.95 2.63
C THR A 36 -11.69 -21.19 3.90
N VAL A 37 -12.81 -20.48 3.94
CA VAL A 37 -13.23 -19.73 5.13
C VAL A 37 -13.50 -20.69 6.29
N GLN A 38 -12.82 -20.48 7.43
CA GLN A 38 -12.93 -21.31 8.63
C GLN A 38 -13.51 -20.50 9.81
N VAL A 39 -14.82 -20.22 9.80
CA VAL A 39 -15.47 -19.40 10.84
C VAL A 39 -15.37 -20.04 12.22
N GLU A 40 -15.45 -21.37 12.28
CA GLU A 40 -15.40 -22.16 13.49
C GLU A 40 -14.04 -22.01 14.20
N LEU A 41 -12.94 -22.00 13.44
CA LEU A 41 -11.60 -21.80 14.01
C LEU A 41 -11.45 -20.39 14.60
N TYR A 42 -12.03 -19.36 13.98
CA TYR A 42 -12.05 -18.02 14.59
C TYR A 42 -12.88 -17.98 15.87
N GLN A 43 -14.00 -18.71 15.93
CA GLN A 43 -14.81 -18.83 17.15
C GLN A 43 -14.06 -19.53 18.27
N GLU A 44 -13.34 -20.61 17.97
CA GLU A 44 -12.50 -21.31 18.94
C GLU A 44 -11.32 -20.44 19.41
N ALA A 45 -10.65 -19.76 18.48
CA ALA A 45 -9.59 -18.80 18.79
C ALA A 45 -10.11 -17.68 19.72
N ALA A 46 -11.27 -17.11 19.39
CA ALA A 46 -11.90 -16.07 20.21
C ALA A 46 -12.23 -16.59 21.63
N ALA A 47 -12.78 -17.80 21.75
CA ALA A 47 -13.11 -18.38 23.06
C ALA A 47 -11.86 -18.58 23.95
N LEU A 48 -10.74 -19.05 23.38
CA LEU A 48 -9.48 -19.20 24.12
C LEU A 48 -8.92 -17.84 24.55
N LEU A 49 -8.94 -16.85 23.67
CA LEU A 49 -8.44 -15.50 23.95
C LEU A 49 -9.31 -14.75 24.97
N GLU A 50 -10.63 -14.97 24.95
CA GLU A 50 -11.54 -14.47 25.99
C GLU A 50 -11.20 -15.05 27.37
N GLU A 51 -10.91 -16.35 27.46
CA GLU A 51 -10.50 -16.98 28.71
C GLU A 51 -9.15 -16.44 29.18
N TYR A 52 -8.20 -16.24 28.26
CA TYR A 52 -6.91 -15.63 28.58
C TYR A 52 -7.06 -14.21 29.15
N ILE A 53 -7.89 -13.35 28.55
CA ILE A 53 -8.09 -11.96 28.97
C ILE A 53 -8.70 -11.86 30.38
N LYS A 54 -9.42 -12.89 30.85
CA LYS A 54 -9.86 -12.96 32.26
C LYS A 54 -8.68 -13.06 33.23
N THR A 55 -7.56 -13.62 32.80
CA THR A 55 -6.32 -13.75 33.58
C THR A 55 -5.40 -12.53 33.42
N ASP A 56 -5.28 -11.99 32.20
CA ASP A 56 -4.49 -10.79 31.91
C ASP A 56 -5.23 -9.84 30.95
N SER A 57 -6.04 -8.96 31.54
CA SER A 57 -6.82 -7.96 30.81
C SER A 57 -6.01 -6.76 30.27
N LEU A 58 -4.70 -6.71 30.54
CA LEU A 58 -3.81 -5.65 30.07
C LEU A 58 -2.89 -6.12 28.94
N ASN A 59 -3.05 -7.36 28.47
CA ASN A 59 -2.31 -7.86 27.33
C ASN A 59 -2.85 -7.28 26.01
N SER A 60 -2.06 -6.39 25.39
CA SER A 60 -2.40 -5.73 24.13
C SER A 60 -2.51 -6.69 22.94
N GLU A 61 -1.70 -7.76 22.93
CA GLU A 61 -1.63 -8.73 21.84
C GLU A 61 -2.84 -9.67 21.86
N ALA A 62 -3.27 -10.10 23.03
CA ALA A 62 -4.52 -10.86 23.19
C ALA A 62 -5.73 -10.04 22.70
N HIS A 63 -5.80 -8.75 23.04
CA HIS A 63 -6.83 -7.87 22.52
C HIS A 63 -6.75 -7.67 21.00
N TYR A 64 -5.54 -7.60 20.43
CA TYR A 64 -5.33 -7.52 18.99
C TYR A 64 -5.90 -8.75 18.27
N PHE A 65 -5.46 -9.95 18.66
CA PHE A 65 -5.92 -11.19 18.02
C PHE A 65 -7.41 -11.48 18.28
N LEU A 66 -7.93 -11.16 19.47
CA LEU A 66 -9.35 -11.32 19.75
C LEU A 66 -10.21 -10.37 18.91
N GLY A 67 -9.78 -9.11 18.77
CA GLY A 67 -10.43 -8.16 17.88
C GLY A 67 -10.47 -8.66 16.44
N TYR A 68 -9.37 -9.24 15.98
CA TYR A 68 -9.25 -9.79 14.64
C TYR A 68 -10.11 -11.05 14.43
N ALA A 69 -10.13 -11.98 15.38
CA ALA A 69 -11.02 -13.14 15.33
C ALA A 69 -12.49 -12.70 15.26
N TYR A 70 -12.89 -11.69 16.04
CA TYR A 70 -14.24 -11.15 15.98
C TYR A 70 -14.59 -10.43 14.68
N ASP A 71 -13.64 -9.74 14.06
CA ASP A 71 -13.82 -9.20 12.71
C ASP A 71 -14.12 -10.32 11.71
N ARG A 72 -13.33 -11.40 11.73
CA ARG A 72 -13.52 -12.56 10.85
C ARG A 72 -14.80 -13.34 11.12
N ILE A 73 -15.29 -13.37 12.35
CA ILE A 73 -16.61 -13.94 12.69
C ILE A 73 -17.72 -13.02 12.17
N SER A 74 -17.55 -11.71 12.26
CA SER A 74 -18.53 -10.72 11.81
C SER A 74 -18.72 -10.72 10.29
N LEU A 75 -17.60 -10.71 9.56
CA LEU A 75 -17.56 -10.74 8.11
C LEU A 75 -16.24 -11.41 7.66
N PRO A 76 -16.27 -12.71 7.31
CA PRO A 76 -15.05 -13.43 6.98
C PRO A 76 -14.39 -12.95 5.68
N THR A 77 -15.21 -12.70 4.65
CA THR A 77 -14.77 -12.19 3.34
C THR A 77 -15.84 -11.27 2.74
N MET A 78 -15.49 -10.54 1.67
CA MET A 78 -16.43 -9.66 0.96
C MET A 78 -17.67 -10.38 0.40
N ASP A 79 -17.64 -11.71 0.26
CA ASP A 79 -18.83 -12.47 -0.14
C ASP A 79 -19.96 -12.43 0.91
N TYR A 80 -19.60 -12.13 2.16
CA TYR A 80 -20.51 -12.07 3.30
C TYR A 80 -21.04 -10.65 3.57
N LEU A 81 -20.81 -9.69 2.66
CA LEU A 81 -21.28 -8.30 2.82
C LEU A 81 -22.76 -8.18 3.20
N GLN A 82 -23.62 -9.11 2.76
CA GLN A 82 -25.07 -9.07 3.05
C GLN A 82 -25.46 -9.62 4.43
N VAL A 83 -24.57 -10.36 5.10
CA VAL A 83 -24.84 -11.07 6.36
C VAL A 83 -23.95 -10.60 7.51
N LEU A 84 -23.40 -9.39 7.40
CA LEU A 84 -22.58 -8.74 8.43
C LEU A 84 -23.23 -8.79 9.82
N ASP A 85 -22.50 -9.31 10.82
CA ASP A 85 -22.95 -9.31 12.22
C ASP A 85 -22.43 -8.06 12.96
N MET A 86 -23.33 -7.10 13.20
CA MET A 86 -23.02 -5.85 13.91
C MET A 86 -22.65 -6.03 15.40
N GLY A 87 -22.99 -7.17 16.01
CA GLY A 87 -22.63 -7.49 17.39
C GLY A 87 -21.16 -7.85 17.49
N TYR A 88 -20.71 -8.80 16.67
CA TYR A 88 -19.29 -9.17 16.58
C TYR A 88 -18.43 -8.03 16.05
N LEU A 89 -18.94 -7.24 15.11
CA LEU A 89 -18.26 -6.03 14.63
C LEU A 89 -17.90 -5.08 15.78
N ARG A 90 -18.86 -4.80 16.68
CA ARG A 90 -18.62 -3.89 17.81
C ARG A 90 -17.59 -4.48 18.78
N LYS A 91 -17.68 -5.77 19.07
CA LYS A 91 -16.67 -6.47 19.89
C LYS A 91 -15.28 -6.36 19.29
N ALA A 92 -15.16 -6.54 17.97
CA ALA A 92 -13.89 -6.39 17.25
C ALA A 92 -13.28 -5.00 17.47
N VAL A 93 -14.08 -3.95 17.20
CA VAL A 93 -13.66 -2.54 17.38
C VAL A 93 -13.28 -2.24 18.82
N ASP A 94 -14.07 -2.69 19.80
CA ASP A 94 -13.80 -2.46 21.22
C ASP A 94 -12.45 -3.06 21.65
N HIS A 95 -12.12 -4.26 21.15
CA HIS A 95 -10.85 -4.91 21.43
C HIS A 95 -9.67 -4.24 20.70
N PHE A 96 -9.83 -3.79 19.46
CA PHE A 96 -8.79 -3.02 18.78
C PHE A 96 -8.52 -1.67 19.49
N LEU A 97 -9.57 -0.95 19.90
CA LEU A 97 -9.43 0.27 20.70
C LEU A 97 -8.72 0.00 22.03
N ARG A 98 -9.01 -1.13 22.67
CA ARG A 98 -8.34 -1.54 23.89
C ARG A 98 -6.86 -1.85 23.64
N SER A 99 -6.54 -2.55 22.56
CA SER A 99 -5.16 -2.83 22.14
C SER A 99 -4.39 -1.52 21.92
N ILE A 100 -4.95 -0.58 21.15
CA ILE A 100 -4.37 0.76 20.92
C ILE A 100 -4.12 1.49 22.25
N LYS A 101 -5.09 1.47 23.17
CA LYS A 101 -4.94 2.14 24.48
C LYS A 101 -3.81 1.55 25.32
N LEU A 102 -3.58 0.24 25.23
CA LEU A 102 -2.55 -0.47 26.00
C LEU A 102 -1.17 -0.34 25.36
N SER A 103 -1.09 -0.41 24.04
CA SER A 103 0.15 -0.30 23.28
C SER A 103 -0.09 0.51 22.01
N PRO A 104 -0.05 1.86 22.10
CA PRO A 104 -0.28 2.72 20.94
C PRO A 104 0.75 2.50 19.83
N GLU A 105 2.01 2.28 20.19
CA GLU A 105 3.02 1.70 19.31
C GLU A 105 3.06 0.18 19.52
N TYR A 106 2.15 -0.53 18.89
CA TYR A 106 2.08 -1.99 19.01
C TYR A 106 3.39 -2.65 18.55
N LYS A 107 4.01 -3.42 19.45
CA LYS A 107 5.27 -4.16 19.21
C LYS A 107 5.12 -5.68 19.30
N GLY A 108 3.91 -6.15 19.61
CA GLY A 108 3.59 -7.57 19.64
C GLY A 108 3.48 -8.14 18.22
N GLU A 109 3.12 -9.42 18.16
CA GLU A 109 2.86 -10.06 16.87
C GLU A 109 1.64 -9.42 16.20
N SER A 110 1.80 -9.00 14.95
CA SER A 110 0.73 -8.41 14.15
C SER A 110 0.46 -9.29 12.92
N TRP A 111 -0.76 -9.19 12.40
CA TRP A 111 -1.22 -9.93 11.23
C TRP A 111 -1.74 -8.95 10.18
N HIS A 112 -1.04 -8.83 9.04
CA HIS A 112 -1.31 -7.95 7.88
C HIS A 112 -1.52 -6.44 8.14
N LEU A 113 -2.40 -6.06 9.07
CA LEU A 113 -2.86 -4.69 9.32
C LEU A 113 -2.68 -4.31 10.79
N SER A 114 -2.45 -3.03 11.08
CA SER A 114 -2.43 -2.53 12.45
C SER A 114 -3.84 -2.50 13.06
N ALA A 115 -3.94 -2.38 14.38
CA ALA A 115 -5.24 -2.18 15.04
C ALA A 115 -5.99 -0.94 14.54
N TYR A 116 -5.26 0.14 14.20
CA TYR A 116 -5.83 1.34 13.61
C TYR A 116 -6.41 1.04 12.22
N SER A 117 -5.61 0.43 11.35
CA SER A 117 -6.00 0.02 10.01
C SER A 117 -7.20 -0.94 10.02
N LYS A 118 -7.28 -1.85 11.00
CA LYS A 118 -8.41 -2.76 11.17
C LYS A 118 -9.70 -2.06 11.56
N ILE A 119 -9.66 -1.04 12.40
CA ILE A 119 -10.86 -0.25 12.71
C ILE A 119 -11.37 0.47 11.45
N ILE A 120 -10.47 1.01 10.62
CA ILE A 120 -10.83 1.63 9.32
C ILE A 120 -11.49 0.60 8.41
N SER A 121 -10.85 -0.56 8.24
CA SER A 121 -11.35 -1.71 7.47
C SER A 121 -12.76 -2.13 7.89
N ILE A 122 -12.99 -2.30 9.19
CA ILE A 122 -14.25 -2.76 9.75
C ILE A 122 -15.39 -1.78 9.45
N TRP A 123 -15.21 -0.50 9.77
CA TRP A 123 -16.25 0.50 9.55
C TRP A 123 -16.45 0.81 8.06
N GLY A 124 -15.39 0.77 7.27
CA GLY A 124 -15.44 0.91 5.81
C GLY A 124 -16.25 -0.23 5.17
N THR A 125 -15.99 -1.47 5.57
CA THR A 125 -16.73 -2.64 5.09
C THR A 125 -18.20 -2.58 5.52
N ALA A 126 -18.49 -2.19 6.77
CA ALA A 126 -19.86 -1.98 7.22
C ALA A 126 -20.58 -0.88 6.42
N ALA A 127 -19.88 0.19 6.03
CA ALA A 127 -20.43 1.22 5.16
C ALA A 127 -20.80 0.63 3.79
N LEU A 128 -19.94 -0.21 3.19
CA LEU A 128 -20.25 -0.92 1.94
C LEU A 128 -21.46 -1.83 2.05
N THR A 129 -21.59 -2.59 3.14
CA THR A 129 -22.80 -3.38 3.42
C THR A 129 -24.06 -2.52 3.40
N TYR A 130 -24.02 -1.33 4.01
CA TYR A 130 -25.18 -0.45 4.02
C TYR A 130 -25.46 0.20 2.66
N ILE A 131 -24.44 0.55 1.87
CA ILE A 131 -24.64 1.01 0.49
C ILE A 131 -25.26 -0.08 -0.37
N LEU A 132 -24.77 -1.32 -0.26
CA LEU A 132 -25.32 -2.47 -0.97
C LEU A 132 -26.81 -2.67 -0.69
N ASN A 133 -27.25 -2.32 0.53
CA ASN A 133 -28.63 -2.45 1.00
C ASN A 133 -29.44 -1.13 0.91
N ASP A 134 -29.02 -0.16 0.09
CA ASP A 134 -29.71 1.12 -0.13
C ASP A 134 -29.94 1.95 1.16
N LYS A 135 -28.97 1.92 2.08
CA LYS A 135 -29.00 2.64 3.37
C LYS A 135 -27.82 3.61 3.52
N PRO A 136 -27.70 4.66 2.67
CA PRO A 136 -26.57 5.59 2.70
C PRO A 136 -26.43 6.36 4.01
N ASP A 137 -27.52 6.63 4.73
CA ASP A 137 -27.44 7.28 6.05
C ASP A 137 -26.78 6.38 7.11
N SER A 138 -27.00 5.07 7.03
CA SER A 138 -26.30 4.10 7.88
C SER A 138 -24.82 4.01 7.51
N ALA A 139 -24.48 4.06 6.22
CA ALA A 139 -23.09 4.13 5.78
C ALA A 139 -22.37 5.38 6.33
N ARG A 140 -23.03 6.55 6.31
CA ARG A 140 -22.53 7.77 6.98
C ARG A 140 -22.38 7.60 8.49
N ILE A 141 -23.26 6.85 9.15
CA ILE A 141 -23.11 6.54 10.58
C ILE A 141 -21.83 5.73 10.82
N CYS A 142 -21.55 4.72 9.99
CA CYS A 142 -20.31 3.93 10.07
C CYS A 142 -19.06 4.81 9.95
N PHE A 143 -18.99 5.64 8.91
CA PHE A 143 -17.84 6.55 8.74
C PHE A 143 -17.69 7.58 9.85
N ARG A 144 -18.79 8.08 10.42
CA ARG A 144 -18.72 8.94 11.62
C ARG A 144 -18.09 8.27 12.84
N GLN A 145 -18.11 6.92 12.92
CA GLN A 145 -17.44 6.22 14.02
C GLN A 145 -15.92 6.31 13.92
N LEU A 146 -15.35 6.46 12.73
CA LEU A 146 -13.91 6.62 12.54
C LEU A 146 -13.41 7.90 13.23
N MET A 147 -14.15 8.99 13.10
CA MET A 147 -13.83 10.27 13.75
C MET A 147 -14.08 10.26 15.25
N LYS A 148 -15.12 9.58 15.72
CA LYS A 148 -15.51 9.59 17.15
C LYS A 148 -14.51 8.92 18.07
N ASN A 149 -13.72 7.99 17.56
CA ASN A 149 -12.80 7.20 18.37
C ASN A 149 -11.35 7.75 18.34
N GLY A 150 -11.09 8.86 17.63
CA GLY A 150 -9.75 9.46 17.53
C GLY A 150 -8.71 8.53 16.89
N VAL A 151 -9.16 7.54 16.10
CA VAL A 151 -8.32 6.47 15.53
C VAL A 151 -7.68 6.92 14.22
N ILE A 152 -8.34 7.81 13.47
CA ILE A 152 -7.82 8.32 12.20
C ILE A 152 -7.11 9.65 12.41
N SER A 153 -5.81 9.67 12.09
CA SER A 153 -5.04 10.92 11.92
C SER A 153 -5.57 11.71 10.71
N SER A 154 -5.58 13.04 10.84
CA SER A 154 -5.86 13.97 9.74
C SER A 154 -5.00 13.69 8.49
N THR A 155 -3.79 13.18 8.69
CA THR A 155 -2.85 12.69 7.66
C THR A 155 -3.47 11.73 6.64
N TYR A 156 -4.36 10.85 7.10
CA TYR A 156 -5.04 9.92 6.21
C TYR A 156 -6.00 10.61 5.24
N PHE A 157 -6.68 11.65 5.71
CA PHE A 157 -7.59 12.43 4.86
C PHE A 157 -6.80 13.23 3.84
N ASP A 158 -5.71 13.90 4.24
CA ASP A 158 -4.82 14.59 3.29
C ASP A 158 -4.32 13.64 2.19
N TYR A 159 -3.95 12.39 2.54
CA TYR A 159 -3.58 11.40 1.53
C TYR A 159 -4.72 11.08 0.55
N GLY A 160 -5.92 10.81 1.07
CA GLY A 160 -7.11 10.56 0.25
C GLY A 160 -7.47 11.76 -0.64
N GLU A 161 -7.33 12.98 -0.12
CA GLU A 161 -7.54 14.22 -0.87
C GLU A 161 -6.51 14.38 -1.98
N ASN A 162 -5.22 14.18 -1.68
CA ASN A 162 -4.13 14.28 -2.64
C ASN A 162 -4.26 13.22 -3.74
N LEU A 163 -4.72 12.01 -3.41
CA LEU A 163 -5.06 11.01 -4.40
C LEU A 163 -6.19 11.50 -5.31
N LEU A 164 -7.25 12.07 -4.74
CA LEU A 164 -8.35 12.64 -5.51
C LEU A 164 -7.90 13.85 -6.37
N ARG A 165 -6.91 14.63 -5.93
CA ARG A 165 -6.28 15.71 -6.73
C ARG A 165 -5.43 15.17 -7.89
N SER A 166 -4.94 13.93 -7.79
CA SER A 166 -4.10 13.27 -8.81
C SER A 166 -4.90 12.66 -9.97
N VAL A 167 -6.22 12.49 -9.81
CA VAL A 167 -7.03 11.71 -10.77
C VAL A 167 -7.88 12.63 -11.66
N PRO A 168 -7.89 12.42 -13.00
CA PRO A 168 -8.67 13.23 -13.93
C PRO A 168 -10.17 13.22 -13.61
N GLN A 169 -10.88 14.21 -14.15
CA GLN A 169 -12.33 14.29 -14.00
C GLN A 169 -13.02 13.02 -14.55
N ASN A 170 -14.04 12.54 -13.84
CA ASN A 170 -14.81 11.35 -14.17
C ASN A 170 -13.99 10.04 -14.24
N ALA A 171 -12.79 9.97 -13.67
CA ALA A 171 -11.95 8.77 -13.77
C ALA A 171 -12.51 7.55 -13.00
N ILE A 172 -12.16 6.35 -13.49
CA ILE A 172 -12.24 5.09 -12.76
C ILE A 172 -10.86 4.82 -12.19
N VAL A 173 -10.77 4.71 -10.86
CA VAL A 173 -9.50 4.54 -10.14
C VAL A 173 -9.42 3.13 -9.62
N ILE A 174 -8.40 2.38 -10.02
CA ILE A 174 -8.14 1.02 -9.54
C ILE A 174 -7.08 1.09 -8.44
N SER A 175 -7.44 0.61 -7.25
CA SER A 175 -6.57 0.53 -6.08
C SER A 175 -6.51 -0.90 -5.52
N ASP A 176 -5.39 -1.31 -4.94
CA ASP A 176 -5.30 -2.54 -4.13
C ASP A 176 -5.24 -2.24 -2.63
N ASP A 177 -5.16 -0.97 -2.23
CA ASP A 177 -5.01 -0.58 -0.83
C ASP A 177 -6.39 -0.32 -0.20
N GLU A 178 -6.68 -1.09 0.83
CA GLU A 178 -7.96 -1.05 1.53
C GLU A 178 -8.15 0.26 2.31
N LEU A 179 -7.08 0.80 2.90
CA LEU A 179 -7.14 2.06 3.64
C LEU A 179 -7.40 3.21 2.68
N GLU A 180 -6.61 3.30 1.60
CA GLU A 180 -6.80 4.27 0.53
C GLU A 180 -8.24 4.25 0.00
N THR A 181 -8.78 3.05 -0.26
CA THR A 181 -10.15 2.85 -0.73
C THR A 181 -11.17 3.45 0.24
N PHE A 182 -11.07 3.12 1.54
CA PHE A 182 -12.05 3.58 2.52
C PHE A 182 -11.92 5.06 2.86
N LEU A 183 -10.73 5.64 2.75
CA LEU A 183 -10.50 7.07 2.90
C LEU A 183 -11.14 7.87 1.76
N VAL A 184 -10.96 7.43 0.52
CA VAL A 184 -11.64 8.04 -0.63
C VAL A 184 -13.16 7.91 -0.49
N TYR A 185 -13.66 6.74 -0.09
CA TYR A 185 -15.10 6.55 0.15
C TYR A 185 -15.65 7.44 1.27
N TYR A 186 -14.88 7.65 2.33
CA TYR A 186 -15.22 8.61 3.38
C TYR A 186 -15.36 10.02 2.80
N LEU A 187 -14.32 10.53 2.13
CA LEU A 187 -14.27 11.89 1.59
C LEU A 187 -15.41 12.13 0.59
N GLN A 188 -15.71 11.13 -0.24
CA GLN A 188 -16.80 11.19 -1.21
C GLN A 188 -18.18 11.19 -0.53
N LEU A 189 -18.41 10.37 0.49
CA LEU A 189 -19.73 10.24 1.12
C LEU A 189 -20.03 11.34 2.13
N MET A 190 -19.02 11.73 2.91
CA MET A 190 -19.12 12.66 4.02
C MET A 190 -18.92 14.11 3.56
N ASP A 191 -17.83 14.38 2.83
CA ASP A 191 -17.43 15.75 2.48
C ASP A 191 -17.87 16.13 1.06
N GLY A 192 -18.21 15.13 0.27
CA GLY A 192 -18.69 15.29 -1.10
C GLY A 192 -17.61 15.64 -2.11
N MET A 193 -16.35 15.37 -1.77
CA MET A 193 -15.21 15.60 -2.64
C MET A 193 -15.26 14.66 -3.85
N ARG A 194 -14.96 15.19 -5.04
CA ARG A 194 -14.73 14.42 -6.28
C ARG A 194 -15.69 13.24 -6.49
N LYS A 195 -16.99 13.48 -6.30
CA LYS A 195 -18.01 12.44 -6.56
C LYS A 195 -18.08 12.03 -8.03
N ASP A 196 -17.46 12.77 -8.94
CA ASP A 196 -17.29 12.36 -10.34
C ASP A 196 -16.40 11.12 -10.50
N VAL A 197 -15.49 10.88 -9.56
CA VAL A 197 -14.54 9.76 -9.59
C VAL A 197 -15.18 8.49 -9.03
N THR A 198 -14.86 7.34 -9.61
CA THR A 198 -15.26 6.03 -9.07
C THR A 198 -14.02 5.22 -8.72
N LEU A 199 -13.70 5.10 -7.44
CA LEU A 199 -12.65 4.20 -6.98
C LEU A 199 -13.18 2.77 -6.86
N VAL A 200 -12.38 1.81 -7.32
CA VAL A 200 -12.66 0.38 -7.28
C VAL A 200 -11.47 -0.34 -6.65
N HIS A 201 -11.75 -1.12 -5.61
CA HIS A 201 -10.74 -1.95 -4.99
C HIS A 201 -10.57 -3.25 -5.76
N ALA A 202 -9.40 -3.47 -6.34
CA ALA A 202 -9.10 -4.62 -7.18
C ALA A 202 -9.15 -5.94 -6.41
N GLY A 203 -8.56 -6.02 -5.21
CA GLY A 203 -8.73 -7.18 -4.31
C GLY A 203 -10.20 -7.58 -4.05
N PHE A 204 -11.11 -6.62 -3.88
CA PHE A 204 -12.53 -6.89 -3.61
C PHE A 204 -13.28 -7.41 -4.84
N LEU A 205 -12.79 -7.16 -6.06
CA LEU A 205 -13.38 -7.70 -7.30
C LEU A 205 -13.30 -9.23 -7.39
N ASN A 206 -12.60 -9.90 -6.46
CA ASN A 206 -12.71 -11.34 -6.32
C ASN A 206 -14.06 -11.82 -5.78
N SER A 207 -14.83 -10.93 -5.15
CA SER A 207 -16.16 -11.23 -4.62
C SER A 207 -17.26 -10.88 -5.62
N PRO A 208 -18.13 -11.84 -6.01
CA PRO A 208 -19.32 -11.53 -6.80
C PRO A 208 -20.23 -10.49 -6.12
N ALA A 209 -20.29 -10.44 -4.78
CA ALA A 209 -21.09 -9.44 -4.07
C ALA A 209 -20.57 -8.01 -4.30
N TYR A 210 -19.25 -7.83 -4.27
CA TYR A 210 -18.63 -6.55 -4.57
C TYR A 210 -18.71 -6.20 -6.07
N VAL A 211 -18.56 -7.18 -6.97
CA VAL A 211 -18.77 -6.97 -8.42
C VAL A 211 -20.19 -6.45 -8.70
N ARG A 212 -21.22 -7.04 -8.06
CA ARG A 212 -22.59 -6.53 -8.14
C ARG A 212 -22.71 -5.10 -7.62
N LEU A 213 -22.04 -4.79 -6.51
CA LEU A 213 -22.03 -3.45 -5.93
C LEU A 213 -21.47 -2.40 -6.90
N VAL A 214 -20.29 -2.64 -7.49
CA VAL A 214 -19.64 -1.67 -8.42
C VAL A 214 -20.40 -1.50 -9.72
N ARG A 215 -21.13 -2.53 -10.17
CA ARG A 215 -21.93 -2.45 -11.40
C ARG A 215 -23.26 -1.75 -11.18
N SER A 216 -24.02 -2.18 -10.17
CA SER A 216 -25.42 -1.82 -10.01
C SER A 216 -25.64 -0.56 -9.17
N LYS A 217 -24.64 -0.14 -8.39
CA LYS A 217 -24.74 0.97 -7.46
C LYS A 217 -23.65 2.01 -7.70
N TYR A 218 -23.99 3.20 -7.24
CA TYR A 218 -23.06 4.29 -6.96
C TYR A 218 -22.42 4.01 -5.61
N ILE A 219 -21.24 3.35 -5.60
CA ILE A 219 -20.62 2.92 -4.34
C ILE A 219 -20.38 4.13 -3.44
N MET A 220 -19.67 5.14 -3.94
CA MET A 220 -19.52 6.48 -3.34
C MET A 220 -19.31 7.60 -4.38
N GLY A 221 -19.27 7.28 -5.68
CA GLY A 221 -19.25 8.24 -6.79
C GLY A 221 -20.58 8.32 -7.53
N GLN A 222 -20.76 9.28 -8.43
CA GLN A 222 -22.00 9.56 -9.18
C GLN A 222 -22.12 8.76 -10.48
N TYR A 223 -21.10 8.02 -10.87
CA TYR A 223 -21.08 7.24 -12.12
C TYR A 223 -20.71 5.79 -11.84
N ASN A 224 -21.41 4.85 -12.48
CA ASN A 224 -21.00 3.45 -12.48
C ASN A 224 -19.76 3.26 -13.38
N ILE A 225 -19.08 2.14 -13.23
CA ILE A 225 -17.81 1.88 -13.92
C ILE A 225 -17.95 1.40 -15.38
N GLY A 226 -19.17 1.36 -15.94
CA GLY A 226 -19.38 0.95 -17.33
C GLY A 226 -19.02 -0.53 -17.62
N MET A 227 -19.24 -1.43 -16.66
CA MET A 227 -19.03 -2.88 -16.82
C MET A 227 -20.24 -3.54 -17.48
N GLU A 228 -20.03 -4.40 -18.49
CA GLU A 228 -21.10 -5.16 -19.15
C GLU A 228 -21.44 -6.48 -18.44
N MET A 229 -20.49 -7.05 -17.70
CA MET A 229 -20.66 -8.32 -16.98
C MET A 229 -21.93 -8.32 -16.11
N ASP A 230 -22.86 -9.22 -16.41
CA ASP A 230 -24.13 -9.31 -15.67
C ASP A 230 -23.99 -10.09 -14.34
N ASP A 231 -25.08 -10.20 -13.58
CA ASP A 231 -25.04 -10.85 -12.25
C ASP A 231 -24.77 -12.35 -12.36
N GLU A 232 -25.18 -12.97 -13.47
CA GLU A 232 -24.94 -14.38 -13.72
C GLU A 232 -23.48 -14.64 -14.08
N ASP A 233 -22.89 -13.77 -14.91
CA ASP A 233 -21.49 -13.81 -15.28
C ASP A 233 -20.59 -13.53 -14.07
N ALA A 234 -20.95 -12.53 -13.25
CA ALA A 234 -20.27 -12.24 -12.00
C ALA A 234 -20.34 -13.43 -11.01
N ALA A 235 -21.50 -14.09 -10.89
CA ALA A 235 -21.65 -15.28 -10.04
C ALA A 235 -20.86 -16.50 -10.54
N LYS A 236 -20.54 -16.53 -11.84
CA LYS A 236 -19.69 -17.56 -12.45
C LYS A 236 -18.21 -17.16 -12.41
N LEU A 237 -17.80 -16.04 -11.84
CA LEU A 237 -16.38 -15.71 -11.80
C LEU A 237 -15.59 -16.75 -10.99
N ARG A 238 -14.54 -17.27 -11.61
CA ARG A 238 -13.60 -18.24 -11.03
C ARG A 238 -12.24 -18.03 -11.66
N PRO A 239 -11.14 -18.40 -10.98
CA PRO A 239 -9.83 -18.41 -11.61
C PRO A 239 -9.88 -19.20 -12.93
N GLU A 240 -9.39 -18.59 -14.01
CA GLU A 240 -9.41 -19.17 -15.36
C GLU A 240 -7.99 -19.48 -15.82
N VAL A 241 -7.79 -20.67 -16.38
CA VAL A 241 -6.52 -21.05 -17.00
C VAL A 241 -6.47 -20.49 -18.43
N MET A 242 -5.59 -19.52 -18.68
CA MET A 242 -5.41 -18.87 -19.99
C MET A 242 -4.04 -19.18 -20.59
N LYS A 243 -3.93 -19.09 -21.92
CA LYS A 243 -2.64 -19.12 -22.63
C LYS A 243 -2.22 -17.70 -23.01
N PRO A 244 -0.91 -17.37 -23.05
CA PRO A 244 -0.44 -16.09 -23.56
C PRO A 244 -0.96 -15.86 -24.99
N LYS A 245 -1.80 -14.84 -25.16
CA LYS A 245 -2.37 -14.48 -26.46
C LYS A 245 -2.30 -12.96 -26.61
N LYS A 246 -1.77 -12.52 -27.76
CA LYS A 246 -1.79 -11.11 -28.15
C LYS A 246 -3.24 -10.63 -28.27
N ARG A 247 -3.55 -9.55 -27.57
CA ARG A 247 -4.84 -8.85 -27.59
C ARG A 247 -4.64 -7.45 -28.15
N VAL A 248 -5.69 -6.93 -28.75
CA VAL A 248 -5.71 -5.64 -29.44
C VAL A 248 -6.94 -4.88 -28.98
N LEU A 249 -6.72 -3.67 -28.47
CA LEU A 249 -7.75 -2.70 -28.13
C LEU A 249 -7.78 -1.64 -29.22
N GLU A 250 -8.94 -1.52 -29.87
CA GLU A 250 -9.17 -0.46 -30.84
C GLU A 250 -9.39 0.87 -30.13
N ILE A 251 -8.72 1.91 -30.60
CA ILE A 251 -8.86 3.26 -30.06
C ILE A 251 -9.85 4.02 -30.94
N PRO A 252 -11.00 4.45 -30.41
CA PRO A 252 -11.96 5.25 -31.17
C PRO A 252 -11.34 6.55 -31.68
N ILE A 253 -11.71 7.01 -32.88
CA ILE A 253 -11.18 8.27 -33.43
C ILE A 253 -11.47 9.47 -32.51
N THR A 254 -12.64 9.47 -31.85
CA THR A 254 -13.03 10.51 -30.87
C THR A 254 -12.08 10.61 -29.67
N VAL A 255 -11.29 9.56 -29.40
CA VAL A 255 -10.29 9.54 -28.33
C VAL A 255 -9.02 10.28 -28.76
N LEU A 256 -8.69 10.33 -30.05
CA LEU A 256 -7.44 10.96 -30.52
C LEU A 256 -7.41 12.45 -30.26
N ASP A 257 -8.51 13.14 -30.51
CA ASP A 257 -8.66 14.56 -30.22
C ASP A 257 -8.57 14.82 -28.71
N LYS A 258 -9.22 13.97 -27.88
CA LYS A 258 -9.23 14.10 -26.41
C LYS A 258 -7.81 14.07 -25.81
N TYR A 259 -6.92 13.24 -26.34
CA TYR A 259 -5.56 13.07 -25.82
C TYR A 259 -4.48 13.74 -26.68
N ASN A 260 -4.88 14.54 -27.68
CA ASN A 260 -3.99 15.21 -28.61
C ASN A 260 -2.94 14.25 -29.22
N VAL A 261 -3.39 13.06 -29.63
CA VAL A 261 -2.51 12.04 -30.19
C VAL A 261 -2.21 12.37 -31.64
N ASP A 262 -0.98 12.79 -31.94
CA ASP A 262 -0.49 12.92 -33.32
C ASP A 262 -0.29 11.53 -33.93
N SER A 263 -1.36 10.94 -34.47
CA SER A 263 -1.28 9.64 -35.13
C SER A 263 -1.08 9.81 -36.64
N ARG A 264 0.12 9.47 -37.11
CA ARG A 264 0.34 9.16 -38.54
C ARG A 264 -0.43 7.91 -38.99
N GLU A 265 -0.84 7.09 -38.02
CA GLU A 265 -1.67 5.91 -38.23
C GLU A 265 -3.15 6.28 -38.31
N ARG A 266 -3.83 5.77 -39.34
CA ARG A 266 -5.26 6.02 -39.59
C ARG A 266 -6.19 5.39 -38.54
N PHE A 267 -5.68 4.40 -37.77
CA PHE A 267 -6.40 3.65 -36.73
C PHE A 267 -5.40 3.17 -35.65
N PRO A 268 -5.07 3.99 -34.65
CA PRO A 268 -4.17 3.56 -33.60
C PRO A 268 -4.78 2.42 -32.78
N LYS A 269 -3.92 1.52 -32.31
CA LYS A 269 -4.31 0.35 -31.54
C LYS A 269 -3.38 0.18 -30.35
N LEU A 270 -3.95 -0.24 -29.22
CA LEU A 270 -3.17 -0.68 -28.07
C LEU A 270 -3.04 -2.20 -28.15
N GLU A 271 -1.81 -2.69 -28.24
CA GLU A 271 -1.51 -4.12 -28.26
C GLU A 271 -0.87 -4.56 -26.95
N TYR A 272 -1.33 -5.68 -26.40
CA TYR A 272 -0.76 -6.24 -25.18
C TYR A 272 -0.87 -7.77 -25.16
N THR A 273 0.00 -8.42 -24.39
CA THR A 273 -0.08 -9.85 -24.08
C THR A 273 -0.07 -10.00 -22.58
N PHE A 274 -1.08 -10.68 -22.03
CA PHE A 274 -1.14 -10.93 -20.59
C PHE A 274 -0.16 -12.06 -20.22
N PRO A 275 0.84 -11.83 -19.35
CA PRO A 275 1.92 -12.78 -19.09
C PRO A 275 1.62 -13.73 -17.92
N PRO A 276 2.29 -14.90 -17.86
CA PRO A 276 2.36 -15.72 -16.65
C PRO A 276 3.11 -14.96 -15.53
N LYS A 277 2.73 -15.20 -14.27
CA LYS A 277 3.49 -14.75 -13.10
C LYS A 277 4.87 -15.43 -13.05
N PRO A 278 5.89 -14.83 -12.41
CA PRO A 278 7.22 -15.44 -12.30
C PRO A 278 7.22 -16.90 -11.84
N GLU A 279 6.42 -17.23 -10.84
CA GLU A 279 6.25 -18.57 -10.27
C GLU A 279 5.53 -19.56 -11.21
N GLU A 280 4.79 -19.07 -12.21
CA GLU A 280 4.08 -19.87 -13.20
C GLU A 280 4.94 -20.18 -14.45
N ARG A 281 6.22 -19.76 -14.47
CA ARG A 281 7.09 -19.84 -15.66
C ARG A 281 7.70 -21.23 -15.93
N THR A 282 7.26 -22.27 -15.24
CA THR A 282 7.95 -23.57 -15.24
C THR A 282 7.74 -24.44 -16.49
N ASP A 283 6.74 -24.16 -17.34
CA ASP A 283 6.61 -24.76 -18.71
C ASP A 283 5.49 -24.07 -19.56
N THR A 284 5.56 -22.74 -19.63
CA THR A 284 4.63 -21.69 -20.17
C THR A 284 3.55 -21.98 -21.26
N ALA A 285 2.77 -23.05 -21.18
CA ALA A 285 1.58 -23.20 -22.03
C ALA A 285 0.36 -22.45 -21.49
N SER A 286 0.24 -22.28 -20.17
CA SER A 286 -0.92 -21.65 -19.54
C SER A 286 -0.62 -21.09 -18.15
N PHE A 287 -1.41 -20.12 -17.70
CA PHE A 287 -1.34 -19.48 -16.39
C PHE A 287 -2.74 -19.17 -15.86
N VAL A 288 -2.86 -18.83 -14.57
CA VAL A 288 -4.16 -18.52 -13.96
C VAL A 288 -4.44 -17.03 -13.98
N VAL A 289 -5.65 -16.65 -14.39
CA VAL A 289 -6.20 -15.29 -14.29
C VAL A 289 -7.29 -15.27 -13.24
N ASN A 290 -7.08 -14.48 -12.19
CA ASN A 290 -8.02 -14.38 -11.09
C ASN A 290 -9.24 -13.52 -11.46
N PRO A 291 -10.40 -13.69 -10.78
CA PRO A 291 -11.59 -12.88 -11.02
C PRO A 291 -11.33 -11.37 -11.06
N SER A 292 -10.54 -10.82 -10.13
CA SER A 292 -10.20 -9.39 -10.14
C SER A 292 -9.51 -8.95 -11.44
N GLU A 293 -8.54 -9.72 -11.93
CA GLU A 293 -7.84 -9.45 -13.19
C GLU A 293 -8.81 -9.53 -14.39
N GLN A 294 -9.72 -10.51 -14.40
CA GLN A 294 -10.75 -10.64 -15.45
C GLN A 294 -11.66 -9.39 -15.49
N VAL A 295 -12.12 -8.94 -14.33
CA VAL A 295 -13.02 -7.79 -14.21
C VAL A 295 -12.33 -6.48 -14.59
N ILE A 296 -11.10 -6.24 -14.13
CA ILE A 296 -10.35 -5.02 -14.50
C ILE A 296 -10.09 -4.99 -16.01
N LEU A 297 -9.76 -6.14 -16.61
CA LEU A 297 -9.61 -6.23 -18.06
C LEU A 297 -10.93 -5.91 -18.76
N ASP A 298 -12.08 -6.42 -18.31
CA ASP A 298 -13.39 -6.06 -18.90
C ASP A 298 -13.63 -4.55 -18.84
N ILE A 299 -13.42 -3.91 -17.68
CA ILE A 299 -13.53 -2.45 -17.52
C ILE A 299 -12.69 -1.73 -18.57
N ILE A 300 -11.42 -2.12 -18.76
CA ILE A 300 -10.53 -1.50 -19.74
C ILE A 300 -11.04 -1.66 -21.18
N HIS A 301 -11.53 -2.85 -21.54
CA HIS A 301 -12.01 -3.12 -22.90
C HIS A 301 -13.32 -2.38 -23.23
N LYS A 302 -14.17 -2.16 -22.22
CA LYS A 302 -15.51 -1.62 -22.40
C LYS A 302 -15.58 -0.11 -22.23
N THR A 303 -14.78 0.45 -21.32
CA THR A 303 -14.78 1.90 -21.08
C THR A 303 -14.37 2.69 -22.33
N LYS A 304 -13.49 2.12 -23.18
CA LYS A 304 -13.01 2.75 -24.44
C LYS A 304 -12.60 4.22 -24.27
N TRP A 305 -11.96 4.55 -23.14
CA TRP A 305 -11.53 5.90 -22.76
C TRP A 305 -12.66 6.96 -22.67
N LEU A 306 -13.94 6.55 -22.66
CA LEU A 306 -15.07 7.43 -22.32
C LEU A 306 -14.88 8.01 -20.92
N ARG A 307 -14.43 7.16 -20.00
CA ARG A 307 -13.87 7.54 -18.70
C ARG A 307 -12.39 7.23 -18.70
N ASP A 308 -11.61 8.07 -18.02
CA ASP A 308 -10.20 7.79 -17.79
C ASP A 308 -10.05 6.62 -16.83
N ILE A 309 -9.08 5.74 -17.07
CA ILE A 309 -8.75 4.64 -16.17
C ILE A 309 -7.40 4.96 -15.56
N THR A 310 -7.34 4.96 -14.22
CA THR A 310 -6.11 5.20 -13.48
C THR A 310 -5.82 4.07 -12.51
N PHE A 311 -4.54 3.81 -12.25
CA PHE A 311 -4.07 2.84 -11.26
C PHE A 311 -3.29 3.59 -10.19
N THR A 312 -3.63 3.41 -8.91
CA THR A 312 -2.90 4.09 -7.83
C THR A 312 -1.47 3.54 -7.70
N LEU A 313 -0.59 4.27 -7.01
CA LEU A 313 0.78 3.79 -6.78
C LEU A 313 0.81 2.47 -6.01
N THR A 314 -0.18 2.26 -5.15
CA THR A 314 -0.36 1.07 -4.31
C THR A 314 -0.86 -0.15 -5.09
N TYR A 315 -1.48 0.05 -6.27
CA TYR A 315 -1.85 -1.06 -7.15
C TYR A 315 -0.63 -1.69 -7.82
N GLN A 316 -0.26 -2.90 -7.40
CA GLN A 316 0.89 -3.66 -7.91
C GLN A 316 0.46 -4.92 -8.69
N GLY A 317 -0.83 -5.00 -9.05
CA GLY A 317 -1.38 -6.14 -9.79
C GLY A 317 -0.86 -6.26 -11.23
N ARG A 318 -0.92 -7.50 -11.76
CA ARG A 318 -0.40 -7.88 -13.09
C ARG A 318 -0.95 -7.02 -14.23
N VAL A 319 -2.18 -6.53 -14.10
CA VAL A 319 -2.83 -5.68 -15.11
C VAL A 319 -2.03 -4.39 -15.33
N ARG A 320 -1.54 -3.74 -14.26
CA ARG A 320 -0.74 -2.51 -14.40
C ARG A 320 0.57 -2.80 -15.13
N SER A 321 1.25 -3.89 -14.77
CA SER A 321 2.50 -4.30 -15.42
C SER A 321 2.32 -4.54 -16.92
N VAL A 322 1.19 -5.15 -17.31
CA VAL A 322 0.81 -5.39 -18.71
C VAL A 322 0.64 -4.09 -19.50
N PHE A 323 0.01 -3.09 -18.88
CA PHE A 323 -0.24 -1.81 -19.53
C PHE A 323 0.88 -0.78 -19.31
N SER A 324 1.97 -1.11 -18.60
CA SER A 324 3.05 -0.18 -18.26
C SER A 324 3.57 0.70 -19.42
N PRO A 325 3.71 0.22 -20.67
CA PRO A 325 4.15 1.09 -21.78
C PRO A 325 3.17 2.22 -22.11
N TYR A 326 1.91 2.09 -21.71
CA TYR A 326 0.80 3.00 -21.98
C TYR A 326 0.41 3.83 -20.75
N LEU A 327 1.16 3.73 -19.65
CA LEU A 327 0.87 4.45 -18.41
C LEU A 327 1.69 5.74 -18.31
N ARG A 328 1.02 6.83 -17.95
CA ARG A 328 1.67 8.10 -17.56
C ARG A 328 1.48 8.35 -16.07
N SER A 329 2.56 8.59 -15.34
CA SER A 329 2.52 9.04 -13.94
C SER A 329 1.92 10.45 -13.85
N GLU A 330 0.89 10.62 -13.04
CA GLU A 330 0.12 11.87 -12.86
C GLU A 330 -0.10 12.19 -11.37
N GLY A 331 0.90 11.91 -10.53
CA GLY A 331 0.82 12.07 -9.08
C GLY A 331 0.66 10.71 -8.38
N LEU A 332 -0.26 10.60 -7.42
CA LEU A 332 -0.53 9.33 -6.72
C LEU A 332 -1.24 8.27 -7.58
N ALA A 333 -1.37 8.50 -8.88
CA ALA A 333 -1.93 7.55 -9.83
C ALA A 333 -1.23 7.60 -11.20
N TYR A 334 -1.25 6.45 -11.88
CA TYR A 334 -0.90 6.29 -13.28
C TYR A 334 -2.15 6.31 -14.13
N ARG A 335 -2.18 7.12 -15.19
CA ARG A 335 -3.27 7.16 -16.16
C ARG A 335 -2.98 6.26 -17.35
N LEU A 336 -3.96 5.43 -17.74
CA LEU A 336 -3.90 4.62 -18.95
C LEU A 336 -4.22 5.48 -20.18
N LEU A 337 -3.22 5.65 -21.05
CA LEU A 337 -3.33 6.42 -22.27
C LEU A 337 -3.49 5.51 -23.51
N PRO A 338 -4.10 6.01 -24.59
CA PRO A 338 -4.29 5.24 -25.81
C PRO A 338 -3.03 5.16 -26.68
N TYR A 339 -1.84 5.44 -26.14
CA TYR A 339 -0.59 5.44 -26.92
C TYR A 339 0.59 5.05 -26.05
N ASN A 340 1.67 4.58 -26.68
CA ASN A 340 2.87 4.14 -25.98
C ASN A 340 3.65 5.34 -25.44
N THR A 341 3.40 5.67 -24.19
CA THR A 341 4.02 6.78 -23.45
C THR A 341 5.52 6.60 -23.31
N ALA A 342 6.00 5.38 -23.06
CA ALA A 342 7.41 5.09 -22.86
C ALA A 342 8.23 5.39 -24.13
N HIS A 343 7.71 5.00 -25.30
CA HIS A 343 8.35 5.28 -26.58
C HIS A 343 8.41 6.77 -26.91
N LEU A 344 7.43 7.55 -26.45
CA LEU A 344 7.38 8.99 -26.66
C LEU A 344 8.11 9.80 -25.56
N GLY A 345 8.68 9.16 -24.55
CA GLY A 345 9.27 9.85 -23.39
C GLY A 345 8.23 10.60 -22.54
N GLN A 346 6.98 10.14 -22.56
CA GLN A 346 5.83 10.76 -21.87
C GLN A 346 5.29 9.88 -20.73
N SER A 347 6.12 8.99 -20.18
CA SER A 347 5.75 8.11 -19.06
C SER A 347 5.53 8.86 -17.74
N ILE A 348 5.93 10.12 -17.67
CA ILE A 348 5.72 11.02 -16.53
C ILE A 348 5.13 12.36 -17.02
N ASN A 349 4.13 12.88 -16.31
CA ASN A 349 3.60 14.22 -16.51
C ASN A 349 4.33 15.19 -15.56
N THR A 350 5.49 15.70 -15.98
CA THR A 350 6.36 16.53 -15.13
C THR A 350 5.69 17.83 -14.71
N GLU A 351 4.93 18.48 -15.61
CA GLU A 351 4.23 19.74 -15.33
C GLU A 351 3.17 19.55 -14.24
N LEU A 352 2.32 18.54 -14.39
CA LEU A 352 1.32 18.22 -13.38
C LEU A 352 1.97 17.87 -12.03
N ILE A 353 2.95 16.97 -12.01
CA ILE A 353 3.58 16.54 -10.76
C ILE A 353 4.33 17.69 -10.08
N GLU A 354 4.92 18.61 -10.85
CA GLU A 354 5.52 19.82 -10.29
C GLU A 354 4.47 20.67 -9.57
N VAL A 355 3.30 20.90 -10.18
CA VAL A 355 2.20 21.63 -9.54
C VAL A 355 1.73 20.93 -8.26
N LEU A 356 1.59 19.60 -8.30
CA LEU A 356 1.16 18.81 -7.15
C LEU A 356 2.14 18.90 -5.97
N LEU A 357 3.45 18.80 -6.22
CA LEU A 357 4.46 18.65 -5.15
C LEU A 357 5.18 19.94 -4.76
N SER A 358 5.44 20.79 -5.76
CA SER A 358 6.30 21.95 -5.65
C SER A 358 5.75 23.07 -6.54
N PRO A 359 4.54 23.57 -6.27
CA PRO A 359 3.88 24.54 -7.15
C PRO A 359 4.72 25.82 -7.28
N PRO A 360 4.78 26.44 -8.48
CA PRO A 360 5.35 27.78 -8.65
C PRO A 360 4.73 28.77 -7.65
N ALA A 361 5.50 29.79 -7.24
CA ALA A 361 5.06 30.73 -6.21
C ALA A 361 3.80 31.55 -6.61
N ASP A 362 3.53 31.63 -7.91
CA ASP A 362 2.41 32.31 -8.55
C ASP A 362 1.30 31.34 -9.01
N TYR A 363 1.40 30.04 -8.72
CA TYR A 363 0.37 29.08 -9.08
C TYR A 363 -0.90 29.35 -8.27
N PHE A 364 -2.00 29.61 -8.98
CA PHE A 364 -3.31 29.81 -8.40
C PHE A 364 -4.40 29.36 -9.37
N ASP A 365 -5.14 28.32 -9.00
CA ASP A 365 -6.35 27.89 -9.70
C ASP A 365 -7.37 27.44 -8.65
N GLU A 366 -8.32 28.30 -8.31
CA GLU A 366 -9.41 27.99 -7.37
C GLU A 366 -10.50 27.09 -7.96
N THR A 367 -10.46 26.84 -9.27
CA THR A 367 -11.56 26.17 -10.00
C THR A 367 -11.26 24.72 -10.35
N ALA A 368 -9.99 24.33 -10.36
CA ALA A 368 -9.58 22.97 -10.64
C ALA A 368 -9.67 22.08 -9.39
N ASN A 369 -10.48 21.01 -9.43
CA ASN A 369 -10.44 19.96 -8.39
C ASN A 369 -9.45 18.82 -8.73
N PHE A 370 -8.77 18.92 -9.87
CA PHE A 370 -7.73 18.02 -10.38
C PHE A 370 -6.49 18.85 -10.66
N GLY A 371 -5.31 18.37 -10.28
CA GLY A 371 -4.06 19.12 -10.44
C GLY A 371 -3.88 20.26 -9.46
N MET A 372 -4.61 20.27 -8.33
CA MET A 372 -4.30 21.18 -7.23
C MET A 372 -3.07 20.71 -6.45
N PRO A 373 -2.23 21.64 -5.95
CA PRO A 373 -1.13 21.32 -5.05
C PRO A 373 -1.59 20.40 -3.94
N TYR A 374 -0.74 19.44 -3.60
CA TYR A 374 -1.00 18.56 -2.48
C TYR A 374 -1.01 19.34 -1.17
N ASP A 375 -1.90 18.92 -0.28
CA ASP A 375 -1.90 19.37 1.09
C ASP A 375 -0.97 18.47 1.91
N PHE A 376 0.01 19.10 2.57
CA PHE A 376 0.92 18.44 3.52
C PHE A 376 0.75 19.02 4.93
N SER A 377 -0.32 19.78 5.17
CA SER A 377 -0.52 20.52 6.42
C SER A 377 -0.65 19.61 7.63
N SER A 378 -1.38 18.48 7.51
CA SER A 378 -1.53 17.54 8.63
C SER A 378 -0.35 16.58 8.79
N ILE A 379 0.37 16.26 7.69
CA ILE A 379 1.58 15.40 7.69
C ILE A 379 2.66 15.96 8.64
N ASN A 380 2.66 17.28 8.86
CA ASN A 380 3.63 17.99 9.70
C ASN A 380 3.16 18.27 11.13
N THR A 381 2.04 17.69 11.56
CA THR A 381 1.51 17.86 12.93
C THR A 381 1.96 16.74 13.86
N ASP A 382 2.00 17.03 15.16
CA ASP A 382 2.21 16.01 16.21
C ASP A 382 0.99 15.08 16.39
N GLU A 383 -0.04 15.20 15.54
CA GLU A 383 -1.26 14.39 15.59
C GLU A 383 -1.00 12.95 15.11
N VAL A 384 -0.39 12.19 16.02
CA VAL A 384 -0.38 10.73 16.09
C VAL A 384 0.62 10.05 15.15
N VAL A 385 1.90 10.17 15.51
CA VAL A 385 3.05 9.37 15.03
C VAL A 385 2.96 7.86 15.44
N LEU A 386 1.77 7.40 15.87
CA LEU A 386 1.57 6.07 16.51
C LEU A 386 1.04 4.99 15.55
N ASP A 387 0.57 5.36 14.35
CA ASP A 387 0.19 4.39 13.33
C ASP A 387 1.31 4.17 12.32
N ARG A 388 1.96 3.00 12.39
CA ARG A 388 3.04 2.66 11.47
C ARG A 388 2.61 2.60 10.01
N SER A 389 1.34 2.32 9.73
CA SER A 389 0.86 2.20 8.35
C SER A 389 0.84 3.54 7.60
N LEU A 390 0.80 4.67 8.32
CA LEU A 390 0.99 6.01 7.75
C LEU A 390 2.37 6.20 7.14
N TYR A 391 3.44 5.61 7.71
CA TYR A 391 4.79 5.78 7.15
C TYR A 391 4.88 5.26 5.72
N THR A 392 4.25 4.12 5.43
CA THR A 392 4.22 3.54 4.09
C THR A 392 3.45 4.45 3.12
N LEU A 393 2.30 4.98 3.53
CA LEU A 393 1.52 5.91 2.70
C LEU A 393 2.29 7.21 2.42
N ILE A 394 2.93 7.79 3.43
CA ILE A 394 3.75 9.00 3.29
C ILE A 394 4.95 8.71 2.36
N ASP A 395 5.59 7.54 2.48
CA ASP A 395 6.74 7.18 1.65
C ASP A 395 6.37 7.02 0.17
N ASN A 396 5.10 6.75 -0.17
CA ASN A 396 4.64 6.76 -1.56
C ASN A 396 4.91 8.12 -2.25
N TYR A 397 4.84 9.24 -1.52
CA TYR A 397 5.17 10.56 -2.07
C TYR A 397 6.65 10.69 -2.47
N SER A 398 7.57 10.02 -1.76
CA SER A 398 9.01 10.07 -2.03
C SER A 398 9.32 9.71 -3.48
N SER A 399 8.65 8.68 -4.01
CA SER A 399 8.82 8.25 -5.40
C SER A 399 8.51 9.36 -6.41
N LEU A 400 7.48 10.17 -6.15
CA LEU A 400 7.07 11.25 -7.03
C LEU A 400 8.10 12.39 -7.07
N TYR A 401 8.66 12.76 -5.91
CA TYR A 401 9.74 13.73 -5.83
C TYR A 401 10.99 13.25 -6.57
N PHE A 402 11.34 11.98 -6.39
CA PHE A 402 12.53 11.41 -7.03
C PHE A 402 12.38 11.33 -8.55
N ASP A 403 11.24 10.85 -9.03
CA ASP A 403 10.98 10.73 -10.47
C ASP A 403 10.92 12.11 -11.15
N LEU A 404 10.37 13.13 -10.47
CA LEU A 404 10.39 14.51 -10.95
C LEU A 404 11.80 15.11 -10.96
N ALA A 405 12.57 14.92 -9.88
CA ALA A 405 13.96 15.38 -9.81
C ALA A 405 14.85 14.71 -10.87
N ASP A 406 14.71 13.39 -11.05
CA ASP A 406 15.39 12.63 -12.09
C ASP A 406 15.04 13.15 -13.48
N SER A 407 13.77 13.45 -13.74
CA SER A 407 13.31 14.03 -15.01
C SER A 407 13.99 15.38 -15.27
N TYR A 408 14.09 16.26 -14.28
CA TYR A 408 14.80 17.53 -14.42
C TYR A 408 16.31 17.35 -14.61
N LEU A 409 16.93 16.39 -13.96
CA LEU A 409 18.35 16.07 -14.18
C LEU A 409 18.60 15.53 -15.60
N LEU A 410 17.68 14.74 -16.16
CA LEU A 410 17.76 14.26 -17.55
C LEU A 410 17.64 15.41 -18.57
N MET A 411 16.90 16.47 -18.21
CA MET A 411 16.77 17.70 -19.00
C MET A 411 17.92 18.71 -18.74
N ASP A 412 18.96 18.31 -18.01
CA ASP A 412 20.08 19.16 -17.54
C ASP A 412 19.63 20.40 -16.73
N ASN A 413 18.45 20.32 -16.10
CA ASN A 413 17.89 21.38 -15.28
C ASN A 413 18.14 21.11 -13.78
N LYS A 414 19.40 21.23 -13.36
CA LYS A 414 19.80 20.98 -11.96
C LYS A 414 19.13 21.92 -10.95
N GLN A 415 18.85 23.17 -11.34
CA GLN A 415 18.20 24.14 -10.46
C GLN A 415 16.78 23.69 -10.09
N GLN A 416 16.04 23.19 -11.07
CA GLN A 416 14.70 22.71 -10.82
C GLN A 416 14.71 21.39 -10.04
N ALA A 417 15.63 20.47 -10.34
CA ALA A 417 15.82 19.26 -9.54
C ALA A 417 16.14 19.59 -8.06
N LYS A 418 17.02 20.57 -7.81
CA LYS A 418 17.33 21.06 -6.47
C LYS A 418 16.07 21.60 -5.77
N ARG A 419 15.29 22.43 -6.46
CA ARG A 419 14.03 22.98 -5.92
C ARG A 419 13.06 21.87 -5.50
N VAL A 420 12.87 20.87 -6.35
CA VAL A 420 12.02 19.70 -6.04
C VAL A 420 12.50 18.97 -4.78
N MET A 421 13.82 18.76 -4.65
CA MET A 421 14.38 18.12 -3.47
C MET A 421 14.24 18.94 -2.19
N ILE A 422 14.28 20.28 -2.27
CA ILE A 422 13.99 21.15 -1.13
C ILE A 422 12.55 20.95 -0.64
N TYR A 423 11.57 20.89 -1.56
CA TYR A 423 10.18 20.57 -1.20
C TYR A 423 10.03 19.18 -0.59
N PHE A 424 10.75 18.18 -1.11
CA PHE A 424 10.81 16.84 -0.50
C PHE A 424 11.24 16.89 0.97
N ASP A 425 12.34 17.59 1.27
CA ASP A 425 12.88 17.67 2.63
C ASP A 425 11.95 18.46 3.57
N MET A 426 11.34 19.54 3.06
CA MET A 426 10.36 20.34 3.81
C MET A 426 9.08 19.57 4.13
N ASN A 427 8.54 18.83 3.15
CA ASN A 427 7.23 18.20 3.27
C ASN A 427 7.30 16.81 3.91
N LEU A 428 8.38 16.05 3.68
CA LEU A 428 8.49 14.65 4.09
C LEU A 428 9.55 14.39 5.16
N LYS A 429 10.33 15.40 5.61
CA LYS A 429 11.23 15.34 6.77
C LYS A 429 12.00 14.00 6.89
N PRO A 430 12.90 13.68 5.95
CA PRO A 430 13.64 12.42 5.93
C PRO A 430 14.40 12.17 7.24
N GLY A 431 14.21 10.98 7.83
CA GLY A 431 14.71 10.61 9.15
C GLY A 431 13.66 10.72 10.27
N GLU A 432 12.61 11.53 10.08
CA GLU A 432 11.50 11.68 11.02
C GLU A 432 10.26 10.96 10.51
N LEU A 433 9.76 11.35 9.33
CA LEU A 433 8.59 10.75 8.68
C LEU A 433 9.01 9.66 7.69
N ILE A 434 9.98 9.93 6.81
CA ILE A 434 10.59 8.89 5.97
C ILE A 434 11.66 8.15 6.77
N ARG A 435 11.34 6.91 7.17
CA ARG A 435 12.22 6.05 7.99
C ARG A 435 12.83 4.88 7.24
N ASN A 436 12.50 4.73 5.97
CA ASN A 436 13.14 3.74 5.11
C ASN A 436 14.55 4.22 4.73
N TYR A 437 15.58 3.48 5.14
CA TYR A 437 16.97 3.86 4.90
C TYR A 437 17.29 3.99 3.40
N ALA A 438 16.70 3.15 2.55
CA ALA A 438 16.92 3.17 1.11
C ALA A 438 16.30 4.41 0.47
N THR A 439 15.10 4.81 0.92
CA THR A 439 14.47 6.05 0.47
C THR A 439 15.30 7.27 0.88
N VAL A 440 15.72 7.35 2.15
CA VAL A 440 16.54 8.47 2.65
C VAL A 440 17.88 8.54 1.90
N TYR A 441 18.50 7.39 1.62
CA TYR A 441 19.74 7.36 0.84
C TYR A 441 19.54 7.75 -0.63
N ARG A 442 18.43 7.33 -1.26
CA ARG A 442 18.09 7.78 -2.62
C ARG A 442 17.93 9.30 -2.68
N ALA A 443 17.34 9.92 -1.66
CA ALA A 443 17.29 11.38 -1.54
C ALA A 443 18.69 12.00 -1.42
N ALA A 444 19.59 11.40 -0.62
CA ALA A 444 20.98 11.85 -0.50
C ALA A 444 21.68 11.85 -1.87
N LEU A 445 21.56 10.77 -2.65
CA LEU A 445 22.14 10.65 -3.99
C LEU A 445 21.60 11.70 -4.97
N LEU A 446 20.33 12.09 -4.86
CA LEU A 446 19.78 13.19 -5.67
C LEU A 446 20.37 14.54 -5.26
N TYR A 447 20.58 14.79 -3.96
CA TYR A 447 21.30 15.97 -3.50
C TYR A 447 22.75 16.00 -3.99
N GLU A 448 23.46 14.88 -4.00
CA GLU A 448 24.80 14.76 -4.60
C GLU A 448 24.77 15.16 -6.08
N ARG A 449 23.82 14.63 -6.85
CA ARG A 449 23.69 14.91 -8.30
C ARG A 449 23.32 16.36 -8.63
N THR A 450 22.63 17.05 -7.71
CA THR A 450 22.33 18.48 -7.82
C THR A 450 23.49 19.37 -7.35
N GLY A 451 24.48 18.82 -6.65
CA GLY A 451 25.66 19.53 -6.12
C GLY A 451 25.54 19.95 -4.65
N GLU A 452 24.46 19.59 -3.97
CA GLU A 452 24.19 19.94 -2.57
C GLU A 452 24.86 18.95 -1.60
N LEU A 453 26.18 19.00 -1.52
CA LEU A 453 26.96 18.06 -0.72
C LEU A 453 26.68 18.12 0.79
N HIS A 454 26.22 19.26 1.29
CA HIS A 454 25.81 19.38 2.70
C HIS A 454 24.62 18.45 3.01
N ASP A 455 23.59 18.48 2.17
CA ASP A 455 22.41 17.64 2.34
C ASP A 455 22.66 16.17 2.01
N PHE A 456 23.53 15.87 1.03
CA PHE A 456 24.04 14.52 0.82
C PHE A 456 24.65 13.94 2.10
N ASN A 457 25.54 14.68 2.76
CA ASN A 457 26.18 14.22 3.99
C ASN A 457 25.18 14.10 5.15
N ARG A 458 24.28 15.08 5.32
CA ARG A 458 23.23 15.04 6.36
C ARG A 458 22.35 13.81 6.21
N LEU A 459 21.77 13.59 5.03
CA LEU A 459 20.89 12.45 4.77
C LEU A 459 21.64 11.12 4.78
N GLY A 460 22.89 11.10 4.32
CA GLY A 460 23.76 9.93 4.40
C GLY A 460 23.94 9.41 5.82
N VAL A 461 24.19 10.30 6.79
CA VAL A 461 24.30 9.94 8.22
C VAL A 461 22.97 9.39 8.77
N ILE A 462 21.84 9.98 8.36
CA ILE A 462 20.50 9.52 8.77
C ILE A 462 20.24 8.12 8.19
N ALA A 463 20.49 7.91 6.90
CA ALA A 463 20.32 6.63 6.23
C ALA A 463 21.22 5.55 6.84
N GLU A 464 22.49 5.86 7.13
CA GLU A 464 23.41 4.94 7.82
C GLU A 464 22.83 4.50 9.17
N LYS A 465 22.34 5.44 9.99
CA LYS A 465 21.73 5.13 11.29
C LYS A 465 20.52 4.21 11.15
N LEU A 466 19.64 4.47 10.18
CA LEU A 466 18.45 3.66 9.91
C LEU A 466 18.83 2.25 9.43
N ALA A 467 19.75 2.14 8.48
CA ALA A 467 20.27 0.87 7.95
C ALA A 467 20.88 0.00 9.07
N LEU A 468 21.75 0.58 9.89
CA LEU A 468 22.38 -0.13 11.02
C LEU A 468 21.37 -0.55 12.11
N SER A 469 20.30 0.23 12.31
CA SER A 469 19.22 -0.14 13.22
C SER A 469 18.44 -1.34 12.67
N GLN A 470 18.16 -1.35 11.37
CA GLN A 470 17.42 -2.42 10.71
C GLN A 470 18.20 -3.73 10.72
N VAL A 471 19.51 -3.71 10.42
CA VAL A 471 20.40 -4.89 10.54
C VAL A 471 20.39 -5.51 11.95
N LYS A 472 20.25 -4.70 13.00
CA LYS A 472 20.19 -5.18 14.39
C LYS A 472 18.84 -5.79 14.76
N ALA A 473 17.75 -5.24 14.23
CA ALA A 473 16.39 -5.67 14.55
C ALA A 473 16.01 -6.96 13.83
N GLU A 474 16.40 -7.07 12.56
CA GLU A 474 16.16 -8.22 11.70
C GLU A 474 17.51 -8.57 11.05
N PRO A 475 18.16 -9.69 11.39
CA PRO A 475 19.43 -10.05 10.77
C PRO A 475 19.21 -10.37 9.29
N PHE A 476 19.46 -9.38 8.43
CA PHE A 476 19.40 -9.50 6.96
C PHE A 476 20.50 -10.43 6.46
N SER A 477 20.15 -11.27 5.48
CA SER A 477 21.15 -11.97 4.70
C SER A 477 21.79 -11.01 3.71
N TYR A 478 23.11 -11.12 3.53
CA TYR A 478 23.81 -10.35 2.48
C TYR A 478 23.25 -10.63 1.08
N ASN A 479 22.68 -11.82 0.86
CA ASN A 479 22.11 -12.21 -0.43
C ASN A 479 20.66 -11.71 -0.62
N ASP A 480 20.05 -11.08 0.37
CA ASP A 480 18.69 -10.55 0.26
C ASP A 480 18.66 -9.37 -0.72
N ALA A 481 17.62 -9.31 -1.54
CA ALA A 481 17.35 -8.15 -2.38
C ALA A 481 17.12 -6.91 -1.50
N ALA A 482 17.70 -5.77 -1.88
CA ALA A 482 17.65 -4.53 -1.10
C ALA A 482 18.13 -4.73 0.36
N ASN A 483 19.23 -5.46 0.55
CA ASN A 483 19.88 -5.55 1.86
C ASN A 483 20.51 -4.18 2.24
N PRO A 484 20.59 -3.84 3.54
CA PRO A 484 21.17 -2.57 3.97
C PRO A 484 22.67 -2.44 3.70
N TYR A 485 23.39 -3.55 3.49
CA TYR A 485 24.83 -3.54 3.28
C TYR A 485 25.22 -2.93 1.93
N ASP A 486 24.43 -3.11 0.87
CA ASP A 486 24.67 -2.49 -0.43
C ASP A 486 24.69 -0.96 -0.33
N MET A 487 23.73 -0.39 0.41
CA MET A 487 23.68 1.05 0.68
C MET A 487 24.87 1.52 1.53
N LEU A 488 25.19 0.80 2.61
CA LEU A 488 26.31 1.14 3.50
C LEU A 488 27.66 1.08 2.77
N LEU A 489 27.83 0.09 1.88
CA LEU A 489 29.02 -0.07 1.03
C LEU A 489 29.21 1.16 0.14
N ASP A 490 28.19 1.52 -0.64
CA ASP A 490 28.23 2.68 -1.53
C ASP A 490 28.49 3.98 -0.76
N TYR A 491 27.81 4.17 0.39
CA TYR A 491 27.96 5.35 1.21
C TYR A 491 29.36 5.49 1.82
N TYR A 492 29.94 4.42 2.38
CA TYR A 492 31.29 4.47 2.95
C TYR A 492 32.37 4.70 1.89
N ILE A 493 32.18 4.16 0.68
CA ILE A 493 33.09 4.44 -0.45
C ILE A 493 33.01 5.92 -0.82
N LYS A 494 31.80 6.45 -1.04
CA LYS A 494 31.58 7.86 -1.43
C LYS A 494 32.07 8.86 -0.40
N THR A 495 31.96 8.53 0.88
CA THR A 495 32.38 9.40 2.00
C THR A 495 33.77 9.08 2.53
N ALA A 496 34.52 8.18 1.87
CA ALA A 496 35.85 7.74 2.26
C ALA A 496 35.97 7.23 3.72
N GLN A 497 34.91 6.60 4.25
CA GLN A 497 34.87 6.02 5.59
C GLN A 497 35.47 4.60 5.61
N MET A 498 36.76 4.50 5.26
CA MET A 498 37.45 3.22 5.03
C MET A 498 37.47 2.30 6.26
N ASP A 499 37.61 2.86 7.47
CA ASP A 499 37.61 2.06 8.70
C ASP A 499 36.28 1.32 8.91
N LYS A 500 35.15 1.98 8.63
CA LYS A 500 33.82 1.38 8.73
C LYS A 500 33.59 0.35 7.62
N LEU A 501 34.03 0.67 6.41
CA LEU A 501 33.95 -0.22 5.24
C LEU A 501 34.70 -1.53 5.47
N VAL A 502 35.97 -1.45 5.87
CA VAL A 502 36.81 -2.63 6.15
C VAL A 502 36.19 -3.47 7.26
N LYS A 503 35.76 -2.84 8.36
CA LYS A 503 35.13 -3.54 9.48
C LYS A 503 33.86 -4.28 9.04
N MET A 504 32.96 -3.61 8.33
CA MET A 504 31.72 -4.21 7.84
C MET A 504 32.00 -5.41 6.92
N LEU A 505 32.96 -5.28 5.99
CA LEU A 505 33.34 -6.37 5.10
C LEU A 505 34.00 -7.54 5.85
N GLN A 506 34.80 -7.29 6.89
CA GLN A 506 35.34 -8.34 7.76
C GLN A 506 34.24 -9.10 8.48
N ASP A 507 33.27 -8.37 9.06
CA ASP A 507 32.13 -8.97 9.75
C ASP A 507 31.29 -9.82 8.78
N LEU A 508 31.04 -9.34 7.56
CA LEU A 508 30.32 -10.08 6.51
C LEU A 508 31.08 -11.31 6.02
N VAL A 509 32.40 -11.23 5.80
CA VAL A 509 33.22 -12.39 5.40
C VAL A 509 33.24 -13.45 6.51
N ALA A 510 33.22 -13.04 7.78
CA ALA A 510 33.13 -13.97 8.90
C ALA A 510 31.78 -14.71 8.95
N LEU A 511 30.69 -14.02 8.60
CA LEU A 511 29.34 -14.60 8.52
C LEU A 511 29.13 -15.47 7.26
N TYR A 512 29.75 -15.09 6.14
CA TYR A 512 29.64 -15.77 4.85
C TYR A 512 31.02 -16.18 4.30
N PRO A 513 31.71 -17.14 4.96
CA PRO A 513 33.09 -17.49 4.63
C PRO A 513 33.26 -18.09 3.22
N ASP A 514 32.19 -18.53 2.57
CA ASP A 514 32.24 -19.10 1.22
C ASP A 514 31.90 -18.08 0.10
N ASN A 515 31.53 -16.85 0.45
CA ASN A 515 31.17 -15.83 -0.53
C ASN A 515 32.42 -15.18 -1.15
N ALA A 516 32.67 -15.47 -2.43
CA ALA A 516 33.85 -14.97 -3.16
C ALA A 516 33.81 -13.45 -3.41
N ASP A 517 32.64 -12.88 -3.69
CA ASP A 517 32.46 -11.43 -3.93
C ASP A 517 32.85 -10.61 -2.69
N LEU A 518 32.43 -11.04 -1.50
CA LEU A 518 32.79 -10.37 -0.25
C LEU A 518 34.29 -10.41 0.04
N LYS A 519 34.96 -11.52 -0.27
CA LYS A 519 36.42 -11.65 -0.13
C LYS A 519 37.17 -10.73 -1.10
N GLU A 520 36.69 -10.64 -2.35
CA GLU A 520 37.27 -9.76 -3.36
C GLU A 520 37.10 -8.29 -2.95
N LYS A 521 35.91 -7.89 -2.53
CA LYS A 521 35.62 -6.54 -2.01
C LYS A 521 36.52 -6.20 -0.81
N LEU A 522 36.70 -7.11 0.14
CA LEU A 522 37.57 -6.90 1.30
C LEU A 522 39.05 -6.74 0.89
N ALA A 523 39.53 -7.59 -0.02
CA ALA A 523 40.91 -7.51 -0.52
C ALA A 523 41.18 -6.22 -1.30
N ALA A 524 40.17 -5.67 -1.99
CA ALA A 524 40.29 -4.42 -2.74
C ALA A 524 40.44 -3.18 -1.84
N VAL A 525 39.94 -3.22 -0.60
CA VAL A 525 39.94 -2.07 0.33
C VAL A 525 41.00 -2.16 1.43
N GLN A 526 41.63 -3.32 1.61
CA GLN A 526 42.74 -3.47 2.55
C GLN A 526 44.05 -2.89 1.95
N PRO A 527 44.85 -2.15 2.74
CA PRO A 527 46.17 -1.72 2.31
C PRO A 527 47.05 -2.94 2.03
N LYS A 528 47.70 -2.93 0.86
CA LYS A 528 48.70 -3.94 0.47
C LYS A 528 49.98 -3.87 1.29
#